data_AF-A0AA86PD12-F1
#
_entry.id   AF-A0AA86PD12-F1
#
_cell.length_a   1.000
_cell.length_b   1.000
_cell.length_c   1.000
_cell.angle_alpha   90.00
_cell.angle_beta   90.00
_cell.angle_gamma   90.00
#
_symmetry.space_group_name_H-M   'P 1'
#
loop_
_entity.id
_entity.type
_entity.pdbx_description
1 polymer ?
#
loop_
_entity_poly.entity_id
_entity_poly.type
_entity_poly.pdbx_seq_one_letter_code
_entity_poly.pdbx_strand_id
1 'polypeptide(L)'
;MNQTEIELADIQNNYYVKHQARISPDGVLKIKRDNALKDLAFISRLNVQIIFISRCHNISFENVSSQSCEEMTATYCQLKSLNGIHQLSTLNYLNLSFDKLGDLGPLQNMNFLKTLNVEFNEISDLSPLSKLKSTIVHDSSVLWPFSA
;
A
#
# COMPACT_ATOMS: atom_id res chain seq x y z
N MET A 1 -10.34 14.66 28.80
CA MET A 1 -9.18 13.96 28.21
C MET A 1 -9.44 13.83 26.72
N ASN A 2 -8.99 14.81 25.94
CA ASN A 2 -9.19 14.84 24.49
C ASN A 2 -8.01 14.13 23.82
N GLN A 3 -8.27 13.09 23.03
CA GLN A 3 -7.27 12.23 22.38
C GLN A 3 -6.69 12.82 21.08
N THR A 4 -6.54 14.15 20.94
CA THR A 4 -6.28 14.78 19.63
C THR A 4 -4.99 15.57 19.49
N GLU A 5 -4.01 15.44 20.39
CA GLU A 5 -2.68 16.03 20.17
C GLU A 5 -1.62 14.94 20.10
N ILE A 6 -1.37 14.51 18.86
CA ILE A 6 -0.09 13.87 18.51
C ILE A 6 0.93 15.00 18.53
N GLU A 7 1.78 15.05 19.56
CA GLU A 7 2.80 16.08 19.69
C GLU A 7 3.76 16.04 18.50
N LEU A 8 3.94 17.19 17.87
CA LEU A 8 4.84 17.46 16.75
C LEU A 8 6.31 17.03 17.03
N ALA A 9 6.67 16.79 18.29
CA ALA A 9 8.00 16.39 18.71
C ALA A 9 8.41 14.98 18.22
N ASP A 10 7.46 14.05 18.05
CA ASP A 10 7.76 12.67 17.61
C ASP A 10 8.07 12.56 16.10
N ILE A 11 7.72 13.59 15.32
CA ILE A 11 7.85 13.59 13.85
C ILE A 11 9.20 14.19 13.40
N GLN A 12 9.83 15.07 14.21
CA GLN A 12 11.01 15.82 13.78
C GLN A 12 12.29 15.00 13.62
N ASN A 13 12.36 13.79 14.18
CA ASN A 13 13.56 12.95 14.15
C ASN A 13 13.40 11.63 13.36
N ASN A 14 12.33 11.46 12.58
CA ASN A 14 12.06 10.23 11.83
C ASN A 14 12.03 8.95 12.70
N TYR A 15 11.70 9.06 13.99
CA TYR A 15 11.49 7.93 14.90
C TYR A 15 10.08 7.99 15.49
N TYR A 16 9.07 7.77 14.66
CA TYR A 16 7.70 7.63 15.15
C TYR A 16 7.43 6.16 15.50
N VAL A 17 7.05 5.89 16.76
CA VAL A 17 6.58 4.57 17.20
C VAL A 17 5.20 4.68 17.83
N LYS A 18 4.16 4.41 17.05
CA LYS A 18 2.78 4.26 17.54
C LYS A 18 2.11 3.11 16.82
N HIS A 19 1.34 2.30 17.53
CA HIS A 19 0.60 1.17 16.95
C HIS A 19 1.45 0.26 16.04
N GLN A 20 2.60 -0.22 16.53
CA GLN A 20 3.54 -1.06 15.74
C GLN A 20 4.11 -0.40 14.46
N ALA A 21 3.78 0.86 14.18
CA ALA A 21 4.44 1.64 13.14
C ALA A 21 5.84 2.04 13.62
N ARG A 22 6.78 2.02 12.70
CA ARG A 22 8.15 2.53 12.87
C ARG A 22 8.53 3.30 11.64
N ILE A 23 9.06 4.50 11.81
CA ILE A 23 9.67 5.27 10.73
C ILE A 23 11.17 5.23 10.96
N SER A 24 11.95 5.21 9.88
CA SER A 24 13.40 5.39 9.92
C SER A 24 13.83 6.69 9.23
N PRO A 25 15.02 7.23 9.57
CA PRO A 25 15.55 8.48 9.01
C PRO A 25 15.64 8.55 7.49
N ASP A 26 15.76 7.42 6.81
CA ASP A 26 15.77 7.26 5.37
C ASP A 26 14.37 7.27 4.72
N GLY A 27 13.32 7.58 5.49
CA GLY A 27 11.96 7.73 4.96
C GLY A 27 11.22 6.41 4.77
N VAL A 28 11.60 5.34 5.48
CA VAL A 28 10.90 4.05 5.44
C VAL A 28 9.93 3.92 6.61
N LEU A 29 8.65 3.76 6.30
CA LEU A 29 7.59 3.45 7.26
C LEU A 29 7.31 1.94 7.25
N LYS A 30 7.35 1.31 8.41
CA LYS A 30 7.04 -0.11 8.62
C LYS A 30 5.95 -0.26 9.66
N ILE A 31 4.82 -0.85 9.28
CA ILE A 31 3.70 -1.17 10.17
C ILE A 31 3.45 -2.68 10.09
N LYS A 32 3.47 -3.36 11.24
CA LYS A 32 3.34 -4.82 11.28
C LYS A 32 2.43 -5.27 12.41
N ARG A 33 1.51 -6.18 12.12
CA ARG A 33 0.61 -6.81 13.12
C ARG A 33 -0.20 -5.80 13.93
N ASP A 34 -0.60 -4.71 13.29
CA ASP A 34 -1.46 -3.70 13.91
C ASP A 34 -2.90 -3.84 13.40
N ASN A 35 -3.69 -4.63 14.13
CA ASN A 35 -5.11 -4.82 13.80
C ASN A 35 -5.99 -3.68 14.31
N ALA A 36 -5.43 -2.70 15.02
CA ALA A 36 -6.14 -1.48 15.41
C ALA A 36 -6.03 -0.39 14.33
N LEU A 37 -5.13 -0.55 13.35
CA LEU A 37 -4.97 0.36 12.23
C LEU A 37 -6.20 0.30 11.31
N LYS A 38 -6.91 1.42 11.18
CA LYS A 38 -8.10 1.52 10.30
C LYS A 38 -7.87 2.43 9.10
N ASP A 39 -7.06 3.46 9.26
CA ASP A 39 -6.76 4.44 8.23
C ASP A 39 -5.28 4.83 8.19
N LEU A 40 -4.88 5.47 7.10
CA LEU A 40 -3.51 5.93 6.85
C LEU A 40 -3.41 7.46 6.74
N ALA A 41 -4.36 8.22 7.32
CA ALA A 41 -4.43 9.67 7.12
C ALA A 41 -3.17 10.40 7.64
N PHE A 42 -2.52 9.85 8.66
CA PHE A 42 -1.29 10.39 9.23
C PHE A 42 -0.11 10.41 8.24
N ILE A 43 -0.12 9.58 7.19
CA ILE A 43 0.95 9.51 6.18
C ILE A 43 1.11 10.85 5.46
N SER A 44 0.03 11.63 5.30
CA SER A 44 0.05 12.96 4.70
C SER A 44 0.97 13.98 5.40
N ARG A 45 1.32 13.71 6.66
CA ARG A 45 2.17 14.57 7.50
C ARG A 45 3.62 14.08 7.57
N LEU A 46 3.93 12.97 6.88
CA LEU A 46 5.22 12.31 6.92
C LEU A 46 5.93 12.48 5.58
N ASN A 47 7.26 12.54 5.62
CA ASN A 47 8.08 12.46 4.42
C ASN A 47 8.60 11.02 4.26
N VAL A 48 7.74 10.12 3.78
CA VAL A 48 8.05 8.70 3.62
C VAL A 48 8.08 8.33 2.14
N GLN A 49 9.19 7.70 1.73
CA GLN A 49 9.41 7.20 0.38
C GLN A 49 8.93 5.76 0.22
N ILE A 50 9.11 4.96 1.28
CA ILE A 50 8.81 3.53 1.25
C ILE A 50 7.85 3.18 2.39
N ILE A 51 6.77 2.49 2.06
CA ILE A 51 5.75 2.05 3.02
C ILE A 51 5.67 0.52 3.00
N PHE A 52 5.89 -0.10 4.15
CA PHE A 52 5.66 -1.53 4.37
C PHE A 52 4.55 -1.72 5.40
N ILE A 53 3.46 -2.34 4.98
CA ILE A 53 2.35 -2.73 5.83
C ILE A 53 2.19 -4.24 5.72
N SER A 54 2.19 -4.94 6.85
CA SER A 54 1.99 -6.39 6.83
C SER A 54 1.15 -6.86 8.00
N ARG A 55 0.23 -7.79 7.74
CA ARG A 55 -0.65 -8.38 8.77
C ARG A 55 -1.44 -7.33 9.54
N CYS A 56 -1.96 -6.33 8.85
CA CYS A 56 -2.79 -5.29 9.44
C CYS A 56 -4.16 -5.33 8.74
N HIS A 57 -5.19 -5.84 9.43
CA HIS A 57 -6.48 -6.10 8.81
C HIS A 57 -7.41 -4.89 8.79
N ASN A 58 -8.34 -4.84 7.81
CA ASN A 58 -9.36 -3.78 7.67
C ASN A 58 -8.80 -2.36 7.50
N ILE A 59 -7.63 -2.22 6.85
CA ILE A 59 -7.10 -0.90 6.49
C ILE A 59 -7.87 -0.34 5.29
N SER A 60 -8.19 0.96 5.36
CA SER A 60 -8.67 1.75 4.23
C SER A 60 -7.57 2.66 3.67
N PHE A 61 -7.49 2.76 2.35
CA PHE A 61 -6.63 3.71 1.63
C PHE A 61 -7.36 5.02 1.28
N GLU A 62 -8.62 5.21 1.66
CA GLU A 62 -9.41 6.39 1.25
C GLU A 62 -8.77 7.74 1.61
N ASN A 63 -8.04 7.78 2.73
CA ASN A 63 -7.38 8.98 3.23
C ASN A 63 -5.85 8.89 3.15
N VAL A 64 -5.29 7.93 2.41
CA VAL A 64 -3.83 7.86 2.23
C VAL A 64 -3.40 8.94 1.26
N SER A 65 -2.41 9.76 1.62
CA SER A 65 -1.83 10.75 0.72
C SER A 65 -0.35 10.88 1.00
N SER A 66 0.47 10.90 -0.05
CA SER A 66 1.89 11.19 0.02
C SER A 66 2.36 11.76 -1.31
N GLN A 67 3.22 12.77 -1.26
CA GLN A 67 3.84 13.39 -2.44
C GLN A 67 5.25 12.83 -2.73
N SER A 68 5.77 11.96 -1.86
CA SER A 68 7.12 11.40 -1.99
C SER A 68 7.16 9.87 -1.92
N CYS A 69 6.02 9.20 -1.75
CA CYS A 69 5.98 7.73 -1.69
C CYS A 69 6.20 7.13 -3.09
N GLU A 70 7.26 6.36 -3.22
CA GLU A 70 7.68 5.70 -4.45
C GLU A 70 7.38 4.20 -4.42
N GLU A 71 7.47 3.60 -3.24
CA GLU A 71 7.27 2.16 -3.05
C GLU A 71 6.29 1.88 -1.92
N MET A 72 5.34 0.99 -2.19
CA MET A 72 4.39 0.52 -1.19
C MET A 72 4.24 -0.99 -1.28
N THR A 73 4.35 -1.64 -0.14
CA THR A 73 4.02 -3.05 0.05
C THR A 73 2.93 -3.14 1.11
N ALA A 74 1.78 -3.68 0.76
CA ALA A 74 0.75 -4.12 1.71
C ALA A 74 0.53 -5.61 1.45
N THR A 75 0.73 -6.45 2.46
CA THR A 75 0.61 -7.92 2.31
C THR A 75 -0.06 -8.53 3.53
N TYR A 76 -0.86 -9.58 3.33
CA TYR A 76 -1.61 -10.23 4.41
C TYR A 76 -2.48 -9.24 5.22
N CYS A 77 -2.96 -8.18 4.59
CA CYS A 77 -3.82 -7.15 5.16
C CYS A 77 -5.31 -7.40 4.90
N GLN A 78 -5.66 -8.38 4.05
CA GLN A 78 -7.07 -8.69 3.70
C GLN A 78 -7.80 -7.46 3.18
N LEU A 79 -7.16 -6.75 2.26
CA LEU A 79 -7.66 -5.49 1.72
C LEU A 79 -9.01 -5.70 1.04
N LYS A 80 -10.04 -4.98 1.50
CA LYS A 80 -11.39 -5.05 0.93
C LYS A 80 -11.58 -4.13 -0.27
N SER A 81 -10.77 -3.09 -0.36
CA SER A 81 -10.83 -2.09 -1.42
C SER A 81 -9.47 -1.41 -1.57
N LEU A 82 -9.16 -1.02 -2.80
CA LEU A 82 -8.01 -0.20 -3.15
C LEU A 82 -8.40 1.28 -3.35
N ASN A 83 -9.63 1.66 -3.02
CA ASN A 83 -10.08 3.05 -3.15
C ASN A 83 -9.18 4.00 -2.38
N GLY A 84 -8.81 5.12 -3.02
CA GLY A 84 -7.89 6.11 -2.49
C GLY A 84 -6.41 5.86 -2.79
N ILE A 85 -6.00 4.66 -3.22
CA ILE A 85 -4.59 4.36 -3.50
C ILE A 85 -3.97 5.27 -4.59
N HIS A 86 -4.79 5.79 -5.50
CA HIS A 86 -4.38 6.75 -6.54
C HIS A 86 -3.87 8.08 -5.99
N GLN A 87 -4.12 8.40 -4.72
CA GLN A 87 -3.57 9.58 -4.05
C GLN A 87 -2.06 9.46 -3.79
N LEU A 88 -1.48 8.26 -3.91
CA LEU A 88 -0.04 8.05 -3.96
C LEU A 88 0.47 8.30 -5.38
N SER A 89 0.41 9.55 -5.83
CA SER A 89 0.61 9.92 -7.24
C SER A 89 2.03 9.65 -7.78
N THR A 90 3.01 9.50 -6.90
CA THR A 90 4.41 9.20 -7.23
C THR A 90 4.76 7.71 -7.20
N LEU A 91 3.80 6.85 -6.85
CA LEU A 91 4.04 5.44 -6.63
C LEU A 91 4.47 4.74 -7.92
N ASN A 92 5.64 4.11 -7.89
CA ASN A 92 6.22 3.39 -9.02
C ASN A 92 6.34 1.88 -8.77
N TYR A 93 6.36 1.44 -7.51
CA TYR A 93 6.32 0.04 -7.11
C TYR A 93 5.18 -0.22 -6.13
N LEU A 94 4.33 -1.21 -6.45
CA LEU A 94 3.23 -1.64 -5.61
C LEU A 94 3.19 -3.15 -5.48
N ASN A 95 3.27 -3.65 -4.24
CA ASN A 95 3.07 -5.06 -3.93
C ASN A 95 1.84 -5.22 -3.03
N LEU A 96 0.84 -5.94 -3.54
CA LEU A 96 -0.43 -6.27 -2.92
C LEU A 96 -0.65 -7.78 -2.84
N SER A 97 0.44 -8.56 -2.82
CA SER A 97 0.35 -10.02 -2.79
C SER A 97 -0.29 -10.52 -1.49
N PHE A 98 -0.98 -11.65 -1.56
CA PHE A 98 -1.63 -12.31 -0.41
C PHE A 98 -2.74 -11.46 0.28
N ASP A 99 -3.53 -10.70 -0.48
CA ASP A 99 -4.60 -9.84 0.07
C ASP A 99 -6.03 -10.23 -0.27
N LYS A 100 -6.24 -11.31 -1.03
CA LYS A 100 -7.56 -11.78 -1.51
C LYS A 100 -8.33 -10.74 -2.32
N LEU A 101 -7.60 -9.88 -3.03
CA LEU A 101 -8.20 -8.89 -3.91
C LEU A 101 -8.91 -9.57 -5.08
N GLY A 102 -10.06 -9.05 -5.49
CA GLY A 102 -10.75 -9.47 -6.71
C GLY A 102 -10.94 -8.34 -7.73
N ASP A 103 -10.77 -7.08 -7.31
CA ASP A 103 -11.00 -5.89 -8.14
C ASP A 103 -9.74 -5.01 -8.19
N LEU A 104 -9.32 -4.67 -9.41
CA LEU A 104 -8.20 -3.80 -9.72
C LEU A 104 -8.63 -2.44 -10.30
N GLY A 105 -9.94 -2.19 -10.42
CA GLY A 105 -10.53 -0.93 -10.90
C GLY A 105 -9.86 0.33 -10.35
N PRO A 106 -9.57 0.43 -9.04
CA PRO A 106 -8.93 1.62 -8.46
C PRO A 106 -7.50 1.90 -8.95
N LEU A 107 -6.82 0.94 -9.58
CA LEU A 107 -5.46 1.09 -10.10
C LEU A 107 -5.39 1.69 -11.51
N GLN A 108 -6.52 1.78 -12.23
CA GLN A 108 -6.57 2.09 -13.67
C GLN A 108 -5.91 3.42 -14.09
N ASN A 109 -5.68 4.35 -13.16
CA ASN A 109 -5.12 5.68 -13.41
C ASN A 109 -3.75 5.89 -12.76
N MET A 110 -3.11 4.84 -12.24
CA MET A 110 -1.78 4.92 -11.62
C MET A 110 -0.67 4.97 -12.69
N ASN A 111 -0.65 6.03 -13.49
CA ASN A 111 0.19 6.16 -14.69
C ASN A 111 1.71 6.11 -14.43
N PHE A 112 2.15 6.33 -13.19
CA PHE A 112 3.56 6.26 -12.80
C PHE A 112 3.98 4.88 -12.31
N LEU A 113 3.03 3.95 -12.14
CA LEU A 113 3.30 2.61 -11.66
C LEU A 113 4.11 1.84 -12.70
N LYS A 114 5.28 1.34 -12.31
CA LYS A 114 6.19 0.56 -13.16
C LYS A 114 6.13 -0.92 -12.85
N THR A 115 5.89 -1.27 -11.59
CA THR A 115 5.83 -2.66 -11.14
C THR A 115 4.63 -2.85 -10.22
N LEU A 116 3.81 -3.84 -10.56
CA LEU A 116 2.67 -4.28 -9.76
C LEU A 116 2.81 -5.77 -9.46
N ASN A 117 2.83 -6.15 -8.18
CA ASN A 117 2.69 -7.54 -7.77
C ASN A 117 1.32 -7.74 -7.10
N VAL A 118 0.51 -8.61 -7.69
CA VAL A 118 -0.80 -9.05 -7.21
C VAL A 118 -0.90 -10.57 -7.13
N GLU A 119 0.22 -11.28 -7.02
CA GLU A 119 0.26 -12.72 -6.81
C GLU A 119 -0.50 -13.12 -5.54
N PHE A 120 -1.05 -14.33 -5.54
CA PHE A 120 -1.80 -14.91 -4.43
C PHE A 120 -3.01 -14.05 -4.00
N ASN A 121 -3.71 -13.51 -5.00
CA ASN A 121 -5.03 -12.88 -4.87
C ASN A 121 -6.11 -13.70 -5.59
N GLU A 122 -7.34 -13.18 -5.62
CA GLU A 122 -8.53 -13.80 -6.23
C GLU A 122 -8.95 -13.04 -7.51
N ILE A 123 -7.96 -12.48 -8.21
CA ILE A 123 -8.17 -11.65 -9.41
C ILE A 123 -8.37 -12.55 -10.63
N SER A 124 -9.49 -12.37 -11.31
CA SER A 124 -9.81 -13.08 -12.56
C SER A 124 -9.84 -12.17 -13.79
N ASP A 125 -9.94 -10.85 -13.60
CA ASP A 125 -9.97 -9.86 -14.66
C ASP A 125 -8.87 -8.80 -14.48
N LEU A 126 -7.97 -8.73 -15.46
CA LEU A 126 -6.89 -7.75 -15.52
C LEU A 126 -7.23 -6.58 -16.45
N SER A 127 -8.40 -6.56 -17.09
CA SER A 127 -8.84 -5.48 -17.98
C SER A 127 -8.73 -4.06 -17.38
N PRO A 128 -8.90 -3.84 -16.05
CA PRO A 128 -8.69 -2.53 -15.46
C PRO A 128 -7.27 -1.96 -15.62
N LEU A 129 -6.27 -2.83 -15.82
CA LEU A 129 -4.87 -2.45 -15.97
C LEU A 129 -4.51 -2.07 -17.42
N SER A 130 -5.44 -2.18 -18.37
CA SER A 130 -5.19 -1.95 -19.81
C SER A 130 -4.63 -0.55 -20.15
N LYS A 131 -4.83 0.45 -19.27
CA LYS A 131 -4.30 1.81 -19.42
C LYS A 131 -2.85 1.96 -18.93
N LEU A 132 -2.36 1.01 -18.14
CA LEU A 132 -1.03 1.02 -17.54
C LEU A 132 0.03 0.46 -18.50
N LYS A 133 0.27 1.18 -19.60
CA LYS A 133 1.05 0.71 -20.76
C LYS A 133 2.51 0.32 -20.48
N SER A 134 3.07 0.73 -19.35
CA SER A 134 4.48 0.49 -19.00
C SER A 134 4.66 -0.26 -17.68
N THR A 135 3.58 -0.83 -17.14
CA THR A 135 3.62 -1.57 -15.87
C THR A 135 3.91 -3.04 -16.12
N ILE A 136 4.92 -3.58 -15.43
CA ILE A 136 5.16 -5.02 -15.33
C ILE A 136 4.23 -5.54 -14.24
N VAL A 137 3.36 -6.49 -14.61
CA VAL A 137 2.39 -7.11 -13.70
C VAL A 137 2.84 -8.53 -13.37
N HIS A 138 2.97 -8.82 -12.08
CA HIS A 138 3.15 -10.17 -11.56
C HIS A 138 1.82 -10.63 -10.96
N ASP A 139 1.28 -11.73 -11.47
CA ASP A 139 0.02 -12.32 -11.00
C ASP A 139 0.09 -13.86 -10.99
N SER A 140 -0.88 -14.49 -10.34
CA SER A 140 -0.92 -15.96 -10.21
C SER A 140 -1.51 -16.70 -11.41
N SER A 141 -1.88 -16.01 -12.49
CA SER A 141 -2.39 -16.64 -13.71
C SER A 141 -1.27 -17.34 -14.52
N VAL A 142 -0.01 -17.14 -14.15
CA VAL A 142 1.10 -18.01 -14.60
C VAL A 142 1.08 -19.33 -13.82
N LEU A 143 0.10 -20.18 -14.12
CA LEU A 143 0.28 -21.61 -13.93
C LEU A 143 1.37 -22.05 -14.92
N TRP A 144 2.57 -22.27 -14.41
CA TRP A 144 3.66 -22.92 -15.14
C TRP A 144 3.17 -24.20 -15.86
N PRO A 145 3.69 -24.51 -17.07
CA PRO A 145 3.08 -25.45 -18.02
C PRO A 145 3.29 -26.95 -17.68
N PHE A 146 3.43 -27.34 -16.42
CA PHE A 146 3.56 -28.75 -16.03
C PHE A 146 2.32 -29.25 -15.29
N SER A 147 1.18 -29.23 -15.99
CA SER A 147 0.10 -30.17 -15.74
C SER A 147 -0.21 -30.92 -17.03
N ALA A 148 0.57 -31.95 -17.29
CA ALA A 148 0.26 -33.05 -18.20
C ALA A 148 0.66 -34.36 -17.50
#